data_AF-A0A7S1J1S5-F1
#
_entry.id   AF-A0A7S1J1S5-F1
#
_cell.length_a   1.000
_cell.length_b   1.000
_cell.length_c   1.000
_cell.angle_alpha   90.00
_cell.angle_beta   90.00
_cell.angle_gamma   90.00
#
_symmetry.space_group_name_H-M   'P 1'
#
loop_
_entity.id
_entity.type
_entity.pdbx_description
1 polymer ?
#
loop_
_entity_poly.entity_id
_entity_poly.type
_entity_poly.pdbx_seq_one_letter_code
_entity_poly.pdbx_strand_id
1 'polypeptide(L)'
;SGSRGELLMIALPHHMARFDMSYITAVPSGGHRNTRGYNTPVITKSNKWVLELPRSKLAWVESPDSKRIPFLKQWLVNNDSHFDLPPDVARGYIDPYNAGKELSRLARLVLIADKLGEPEIAENLNKKLTTYLSV
;
A
#
# COMPACT_ATOMS: atom_id res chain seq x y z
N SER A 1 -22.46 41.50 -11.97
CA SER A 1 -22.42 40.06 -12.29
C SER A 1 -20.98 39.65 -12.52
N GLY A 2 -20.26 39.21 -11.48
CA GLY A 2 -18.86 38.81 -11.63
C GLY A 2 -18.80 37.40 -12.22
N SER A 3 -18.48 37.26 -13.51
CA SER A 3 -18.07 35.98 -14.07
C SER A 3 -16.80 35.55 -13.35
N ARG A 4 -16.89 34.64 -12.39
CA ARG A 4 -15.69 33.99 -11.84
C ARG A 4 -15.05 33.28 -13.03
N GLY A 5 -13.96 33.84 -13.53
CA GLY A 5 -13.29 33.36 -14.74
C GLY A 5 -12.88 31.90 -14.58
N GLU A 6 -12.92 31.18 -15.69
CA GLU A 6 -12.42 29.81 -15.77
C GLU A 6 -10.90 29.82 -15.55
N LEU A 7 -10.38 28.87 -14.77
CA LEU A 7 -8.94 28.75 -14.52
C LEU A 7 -8.30 27.81 -15.53
N LEU A 8 -7.23 28.26 -16.19
CA LEU A 8 -6.30 27.42 -16.94
C LEU A 8 -5.29 26.79 -15.98
N MET A 9 -5.19 25.46 -16.00
CA MET A 9 -4.33 24.68 -15.13
C MET A 9 -3.56 23.63 -15.93
N ILE A 10 -2.49 23.07 -15.36
CA ILE A 10 -1.68 22.02 -15.98
C ILE A 10 -1.94 20.68 -15.26
N ALA A 11 -2.47 19.70 -15.97
CA ALA A 11 -2.79 18.38 -15.47
C ALA A 11 -1.70 17.34 -15.80
N LEU A 12 -1.34 16.51 -14.80
CA LEU A 12 -0.45 15.37 -14.98
C LEU A 12 -1.20 14.21 -15.68
N PRO A 13 -0.49 13.24 -16.29
CA PRO A 13 -1.14 12.10 -16.93
C PRO A 13 -2.13 11.33 -16.04
N HIS A 14 -1.81 11.15 -14.75
CA HIS A 14 -2.71 10.44 -13.83
C HIS A 14 -3.92 11.27 -13.39
N HIS A 15 -3.88 12.61 -13.52
CA HIS A 15 -5.08 13.43 -13.38
C HIS A 15 -5.99 13.23 -14.59
N MET A 16 -5.43 13.35 -15.80
CA MET A 16 -6.18 13.18 -17.06
C MET A 16 -6.87 11.82 -17.17
N ALA A 17 -6.21 10.76 -16.69
CA ALA A 17 -6.78 9.42 -16.68
C ALA A 17 -7.98 9.24 -15.72
N ARG A 18 -8.21 10.20 -14.80
CA ARG A 18 -9.18 10.08 -13.70
C ARG A 18 -10.14 11.26 -13.60
N PHE A 19 -10.01 12.27 -14.45
CA PHE A 19 -10.89 13.43 -14.41
C PHE A 19 -12.33 13.04 -14.75
N ASP A 20 -13.24 13.58 -13.98
CA ASP A 20 -14.58 13.81 -14.48
C ASP A 20 -14.54 14.96 -15.49
N MET A 21 -14.69 14.59 -16.76
CA MET A 21 -14.64 15.52 -17.90
C MET A 21 -15.79 16.53 -17.90
N SER A 22 -16.82 16.37 -17.05
CA SER A 22 -17.85 17.38 -16.85
C SER A 22 -17.32 18.66 -16.19
N TYR A 23 -16.19 18.57 -15.47
CA TYR A 23 -15.60 19.70 -14.73
C TYR A 23 -14.38 20.34 -15.40
N ILE A 24 -13.89 19.77 -16.51
CA ILE A 24 -12.74 20.33 -17.22
C ILE A 24 -12.95 20.30 -18.74
N THR A 25 -12.13 21.07 -19.45
CA THR A 25 -11.97 21.00 -20.90
C THR A 25 -10.48 20.88 -21.19
N ALA A 26 -10.05 19.81 -21.87
CA ALA A 26 -8.67 19.66 -22.30
C ALA A 26 -8.33 20.66 -23.40
N VAL A 27 -7.18 21.32 -23.28
CA VAL A 27 -6.69 22.26 -24.29
C VAL A 27 -5.79 21.49 -25.27
N PRO A 28 -6.04 21.55 -26.59
CA PRO A 28 -5.34 20.72 -27.58
C PRO A 28 -3.82 20.97 -27.70
N SER A 29 -3.33 22.12 -27.25
CA SER A 29 -1.95 22.57 -27.42
C SER A 29 -1.43 23.32 -26.19
N GLY A 30 -0.12 23.56 -26.12
CA GLY A 30 0.52 24.25 -24.98
C GLY A 30 0.89 23.34 -23.81
N GLY A 31 0.73 22.02 -23.96
CA GLY A 31 1.30 21.05 -23.03
C GLY A 31 2.80 20.87 -23.23
N HIS A 32 3.47 20.41 -22.17
CA HIS A 32 4.92 20.17 -22.17
C HIS A 32 5.24 18.86 -21.46
N ARG A 33 6.38 18.27 -21.80
CA ARG A 33 6.84 17.01 -21.19
C ARG A 33 7.82 17.29 -20.04
N ASN A 34 7.69 16.55 -18.95
CA ASN A 34 8.69 16.46 -17.90
C ASN A 34 8.91 14.98 -17.49
N THR A 35 9.62 14.75 -16.39
CA THR A 35 9.89 13.40 -15.84
C THR A 35 8.64 12.63 -15.42
N ARG A 36 7.47 13.30 -15.34
CA ARG A 36 6.17 12.71 -15.00
C ARG A 36 5.28 12.45 -16.23
N GLY A 37 5.79 12.66 -17.44
CA GLY A 37 5.07 12.46 -18.70
C GLY A 37 4.66 13.77 -19.37
N TYR A 38 3.66 13.70 -20.27
CA TYR A 38 3.13 14.87 -20.95
C TYR A 38 2.06 15.55 -20.10
N ASN A 39 2.30 16.81 -19.73
CA ASN A 39 1.36 17.59 -18.94
C ASN A 39 0.37 18.29 -19.86
N THR A 40 -0.92 18.08 -19.62
CA THR A 40 -2.01 18.57 -20.47
C THR A 40 -2.61 19.83 -19.86
N PRO A 41 -2.65 20.97 -20.58
CA PRO A 41 -3.39 22.14 -20.14
C PRO A 41 -4.89 21.84 -20.14
N VAL A 42 -5.57 22.25 -19.07
CA VAL A 42 -7.02 22.07 -18.88
C VAL A 42 -7.65 23.37 -18.38
N ILE A 43 -8.82 23.70 -18.91
CA ILE A 43 -9.66 24.79 -18.41
C ILE A 43 -10.65 24.19 -17.42
N THR A 44 -10.79 24.78 -16.25
CA THR A 44 -11.72 24.31 -15.22
C THR A 44 -13.07 24.98 -15.34
N LYS A 45 -14.12 24.16 -15.25
CA LYS A 45 -15.49 24.64 -15.12
C LYS A 45 -15.79 24.83 -13.64
N SER A 46 -16.31 26.00 -13.28
CA SER A 46 -16.61 26.35 -11.87
C SER A 46 -15.40 26.30 -10.92
N ASN A 47 -14.18 26.46 -11.44
CA ASN A 47 -12.94 26.56 -10.66
C ASN A 47 -12.68 25.38 -9.71
N LYS A 48 -13.02 24.15 -10.14
CA LYS A 48 -12.76 22.93 -9.38
C LYS A 48 -12.31 21.77 -10.26
N TRP A 49 -11.62 20.82 -9.64
CA TRP A 49 -11.22 19.53 -10.20
C TRP A 49 -11.95 18.42 -9.47
N VAL A 50 -12.42 17.42 -10.21
CA VAL A 50 -13.03 16.22 -9.65
C VAL A 50 -12.34 15.03 -10.29
N LEU A 51 -11.74 14.17 -9.44
CA LEU A 51 -11.03 12.97 -9.86
C LEU A 51 -11.71 11.76 -9.25
N GLU A 52 -11.99 10.75 -10.07
CA GLU A 52 -12.54 9.48 -9.63
C GLU A 52 -11.41 8.47 -9.37
N LEU A 53 -11.17 8.18 -8.09
CA LEU A 53 -10.15 7.23 -7.65
C LEU A 53 -10.84 5.97 -7.12
N PRO A 54 -10.85 4.86 -7.88
CA PRO A 54 -11.41 3.61 -7.37
C PRO A 54 -10.56 3.11 -6.21
N ARG A 55 -11.22 2.73 -5.12
CA ARG A 55 -10.56 2.07 -3.99
C ARG A 55 -10.18 0.65 -4.38
N SER A 56 -8.91 0.30 -4.22
CA SER A 56 -8.48 -1.09 -4.33
C SER A 56 -9.08 -1.91 -3.18
N LYS A 57 -9.52 -3.13 -3.48
CA LYS A 57 -9.86 -4.12 -2.45
C LYS A 57 -8.54 -4.66 -1.91
N LEU A 58 -8.16 -4.23 -0.71
CA LEU A 58 -7.00 -4.77 -0.01
C LEU A 58 -7.45 -5.95 0.85
N ALA A 59 -6.75 -7.08 0.73
CA ALA A 59 -6.88 -8.22 1.63
C ALA A 59 -5.62 -8.32 2.50
N TRP A 60 -5.77 -8.86 3.70
CA TRP A 60 -4.66 -9.02 4.65
C TRP A 60 -3.59 -9.99 4.15
N VAL A 61 -4.01 -11.11 3.54
CA VAL A 61 -3.14 -12.12 2.92
C VAL A 61 -3.86 -12.75 1.73
N GLU A 62 -3.14 -13.00 0.65
CA GLU A 62 -3.64 -13.73 -0.51
C GLU A 62 -3.83 -15.22 -0.18
N SER A 63 -4.87 -15.86 -0.72
CA SER A 63 -5.03 -17.31 -0.57
C SER A 63 -4.02 -18.02 -1.47
N PRO A 64 -3.14 -18.87 -0.93
CA PRO A 64 -2.20 -19.62 -1.77
C PRO A 64 -2.94 -20.64 -2.64
N ASP A 65 -2.30 -21.07 -3.73
CA ASP A 65 -2.71 -22.25 -4.49
C ASP A 65 -2.87 -23.45 -3.53
N SER A 66 -4.01 -24.13 -3.60
CA SER A 66 -4.35 -25.27 -2.73
C SER A 66 -3.30 -26.37 -2.79
N LYS A 67 -2.63 -26.57 -3.94
CA LYS A 67 -1.56 -27.57 -4.10
C LYS A 67 -0.32 -27.25 -3.27
N ARG A 68 -0.10 -25.98 -2.92
CA ARG A 68 1.05 -25.51 -2.14
C ARG A 68 0.80 -25.53 -0.64
N ILE A 69 -0.46 -25.61 -0.19
CA ILE A 69 -0.81 -25.55 1.24
C ILE A 69 -0.03 -26.56 2.09
N PRO A 70 0.10 -27.85 1.71
CA PRO A 70 0.85 -28.81 2.53
C PRO A 70 2.32 -28.42 2.70
N PHE A 71 2.97 -28.00 1.61
CA PHE A 71 4.36 -27.53 1.65
C PHE A 71 4.51 -26.27 2.51
N LEU A 72 3.61 -25.31 2.37
CA LEU A 72 3.66 -24.05 3.12
C LEU A 72 3.46 -24.29 4.62
N LYS A 73 2.54 -25.18 5.01
CA LYS A 73 2.37 -25.61 6.40
C LYS A 73 3.65 -26.24 6.94
N GLN A 74 4.21 -27.22 6.22
CA GLN A 74 5.43 -27.89 6.65
C GLN A 74 6.60 -26.91 6.78
N TRP A 75 6.73 -25.96 5.84
CA TRP A 75 7.76 -24.94 5.90
C TRP A 75 7.59 -24.02 7.09
N LEU A 76 6.36 -23.52 7.33
CA LEU A 76 6.02 -22.69 8.47
C LEU A 76 6.40 -23.38 9.78
N VAL A 77 5.98 -24.64 9.96
CA VAL A 77 6.28 -25.43 11.16
C VAL A 77 7.78 -25.60 11.34
N ASN A 78 8.52 -25.95 10.29
CA ASN A 78 9.93 -26.33 10.39
C ASN A 78 10.90 -25.14 10.44
N ASN A 79 10.53 -23.98 9.89
CA ASN A 79 11.47 -22.87 9.68
C ASN A 79 11.01 -21.56 10.33
N ASP A 80 9.75 -21.17 10.14
CA ASP A 80 9.31 -19.81 10.49
C ASP A 80 8.55 -19.74 11.83
N SER A 81 8.06 -20.86 12.36
CA SER A 81 7.32 -20.93 13.63
C SER A 81 8.14 -20.44 14.83
N HIS A 82 9.46 -20.58 14.76
CA HIS A 82 10.39 -20.15 15.79
C HIS A 82 10.96 -18.77 15.54
N PHE A 83 10.58 -18.09 14.44
CA PHE A 83 11.10 -16.78 14.09
C PHE A 83 10.95 -15.80 15.26
N ASP A 84 12.00 -15.04 15.49
CA ASP A 84 12.06 -14.00 16.51
C ASP A 84 12.84 -12.81 15.96
N LEU A 85 12.64 -11.63 16.56
CA LEU A 85 13.39 -10.45 16.13
C LEU A 85 14.88 -10.64 16.43
N PRO A 86 15.78 -10.24 15.51
CA PRO A 86 17.20 -10.20 15.81
C PRO A 86 17.47 -9.40 17.09
N PRO A 87 18.45 -9.79 17.94
CA PRO A 87 18.66 -9.16 19.25
C PRO A 87 18.84 -7.64 19.20
N ASP A 88 19.44 -7.11 18.14
CA ASP A 88 19.63 -5.66 17.98
C ASP A 88 18.34 -4.93 17.62
N VAL A 89 17.45 -5.58 16.88
CA VAL A 89 16.10 -5.06 16.61
C VAL A 89 15.28 -5.10 17.89
N ALA A 90 15.29 -6.22 18.61
CA ALA A 90 14.57 -6.40 19.87
C ALA A 90 14.99 -5.39 20.95
N ARG A 91 16.25 -4.96 20.96
CA ARG A 91 16.80 -3.97 21.90
C ARG A 91 16.66 -2.52 21.43
N GLY A 92 16.13 -2.27 20.23
CA GLY A 92 16.04 -0.93 19.66
C GLY A 92 17.38 -0.32 19.27
N TYR A 93 18.42 -1.14 19.06
CA TYR A 93 19.77 -0.70 18.67
C TYR A 93 19.95 -0.59 17.14
N ILE A 94 18.90 -0.91 16.38
CA ILE A 94 18.85 -0.78 14.93
C ILE A 94 17.95 0.40 14.53
N ASP A 95 18.23 1.00 13.38
CA ASP A 95 17.41 2.08 12.84
C ASP A 95 15.95 1.63 12.54
N PRO A 96 14.98 2.56 12.60
CA PRO A 96 13.57 2.23 12.43
C PRO A 96 13.23 1.53 11.10
N TYR A 97 13.98 1.78 10.03
CA TYR A 97 13.69 1.18 8.73
C TYR A 97 14.01 -0.32 8.74
N ASN A 98 15.18 -0.70 9.25
CA ASN A 98 15.55 -2.10 9.37
C ASN A 98 14.74 -2.83 10.46
N ALA A 99 14.45 -2.18 11.59
CA ALA A 99 13.54 -2.74 12.59
C ALA A 99 12.13 -2.99 12.03
N GLY A 100 11.60 -2.03 11.26
CA GLY A 100 10.28 -2.14 10.63
C GLY A 100 10.17 -3.31 9.64
N LYS A 101 11.27 -3.67 8.96
CA LYS A 101 11.29 -4.84 8.07
C LYS A 101 11.11 -6.15 8.83
N GLU A 102 11.82 -6.34 9.94
CA GLU A 102 11.72 -7.55 10.74
C GLU A 102 10.39 -7.65 11.49
N LEU A 103 9.87 -6.52 12.01
CA LEU A 103 8.53 -6.45 12.60
C LEU A 103 7.44 -6.79 11.59
N SER A 104 7.55 -6.25 10.36
CA SER A 104 6.61 -6.55 9.28
C SER A 104 6.66 -8.03 8.89
N ARG A 105 7.84 -8.65 8.88
CA ARG A 105 7.98 -10.10 8.68
C ARG A 105 7.25 -10.89 9.76
N LEU A 106 7.47 -10.57 11.03
CA LEU A 106 6.79 -11.25 12.14
C LEU A 106 5.27 -11.12 12.03
N ALA A 107 4.76 -9.90 11.78
CA ALA A 107 3.32 -9.66 11.58
C ALA A 107 2.76 -10.45 10.38
N ARG A 108 3.51 -10.56 9.28
CA ARG A 108 3.12 -11.35 8.12
C ARG A 108 3.02 -12.84 8.47
N LEU A 109 3.96 -13.37 9.26
CA LEU A 109 3.95 -14.78 9.68
C LEU A 109 2.76 -15.11 10.57
N VAL A 110 2.33 -14.19 11.46
CA VAL A 110 1.09 -14.35 12.23
C VAL A 110 -0.11 -14.54 11.30
N LEU A 111 -0.28 -13.65 10.32
CA LEU A 111 -1.40 -13.71 9.38
C LEU A 111 -1.33 -14.96 8.47
N ILE A 112 -0.13 -15.39 8.08
CA ILE A 112 0.07 -16.60 7.27
C ILE A 112 -0.28 -17.85 8.09
N ALA A 113 0.16 -17.93 9.34
CA ALA A 113 -0.13 -19.06 10.22
C ALA A 113 -1.64 -19.22 10.45
N ASP A 114 -2.35 -18.13 10.74
CA ASP A 114 -3.81 -18.11 10.85
C ASP A 114 -4.47 -18.57 9.54
N LYS A 115 -4.02 -18.03 8.40
CA LYS A 115 -4.55 -18.38 7.08
C LYS A 115 -4.34 -19.85 6.69
N LEU A 116 -3.25 -20.46 7.15
CA LEU A 116 -2.94 -21.88 6.96
C LEU A 116 -3.65 -22.77 7.98
N GLY A 117 -4.35 -22.23 8.97
CA GLY A 117 -5.01 -23.00 10.02
C GLY A 117 -4.03 -23.60 11.02
N GLU A 118 -2.98 -22.86 11.38
CA GLU A 118 -2.00 -23.18 12.42
C GLU A 118 -2.15 -22.18 13.60
N PRO A 119 -3.26 -22.23 14.36
CA PRO A 119 -3.62 -21.19 15.33
C PRO A 119 -2.64 -21.06 16.49
N GLU A 120 -2.04 -22.17 16.95
CA GLU A 120 -1.05 -22.14 18.03
C GLU A 120 0.24 -21.40 17.61
N ILE A 121 0.68 -21.62 16.37
CA ILE A 121 1.83 -20.92 15.79
C ILE A 121 1.50 -19.43 15.64
N ALA A 122 0.31 -19.12 15.13
CA ALA A 122 -0.15 -17.74 14.99
C ALA A 122 -0.17 -17.01 16.34
N GLU A 123 -0.72 -17.64 17.38
CA GLU A 123 -0.77 -17.08 18.73
C GLU A 123 0.63 -16.86 19.32
N ASN A 124 1.53 -17.84 19.18
CA ASN A 124 2.90 -17.73 19.68
C ASN A 124 3.66 -16.57 19.01
N LEU A 125 3.58 -16.48 17.68
CA LEU A 125 4.19 -15.36 16.93
C LEU A 125 3.55 -14.02 17.30
N ASN A 126 2.24 -13.98 17.55
CA ASN A 126 1.54 -12.76 17.94
C ASN A 126 1.91 -12.31 19.36
N LYS A 127 2.14 -13.24 20.29
CA LYS A 127 2.68 -12.92 21.63
C LYS A 127 4.04 -12.25 21.55
N LYS A 128 4.93 -12.73 20.67
CA LYS A 128 6.21 -12.06 20.40
C LYS A 128 6.00 -10.67 19.83
N LEU A 129 5.18 -10.55 18.78
CA LEU A 129 4.90 -9.26 18.13
C LEU A 129 4.37 -8.21 19.10
N THR A 130 3.38 -8.57 19.90
CA THR A 130 2.76 -7.67 20.89
C THR A 130 3.75 -7.27 21.98
N THR A 131 4.62 -8.18 22.42
CA THR A 131 5.70 -7.86 23.36
C THR A 131 6.60 -6.76 22.83
N TYR A 132 6.99 -6.83 21.54
CA TYR A 132 7.86 -5.82 20.93
C TYR A 132 7.18 -4.47 20.65
N LEU A 133 5.85 -4.45 20.49
CA LEU A 133 5.09 -3.23 20.26
C LEU A 133 4.63 -2.53 21.55
N SER A 134 4.75 -3.21 22.70
CA SER A 134 4.32 -2.68 24.00
C SER A 134 5.43 -1.96 24.77
N VAL A 135 6.60 -1.78 24.14
CA VAL A 135 7.77 -1.07 24.71
C VAL A 135 7.62 0.44 24.54
#